data_AF-A0A4R0QKX9-F1
#
_entry.id   AF-A0A4R0QKX9-F1
#
_cell.length_a   1.000
_cell.length_b   1.000
_cell.length_c   1.000
_cell.angle_alpha   90.00
_cell.angle_beta   90.00
_cell.angle_gamma   90.00
#
_symmetry.space_group_name_H-M   'P 1'
#
loop_
_entity.id
_entity.type
_entity.pdbx_description
1 polymer ?
#
loop_
_entity_poly.entity_id
_entity_poly.type
_entity_poly.pdbx_seq_one_letter_code
_entity_poly.pdbx_strand_id
1 'polypeptide(L)'
;MRPVEFTTEEIVKAGQELQAAGRNITGFALRQKIGGGNPSRLKQVWDEYLSSQAEVKAEPVAELPPEVADAVAAASKSLADRLMELAVEVNDKAVKAAERRVTDVIRSMGEQREQAERELVDAAQMVEELEARLDESREQAADLDHQLAEVKANNQAQAVELAQVKERLAIIEDERNRYSQQVEQMRAERDTAREESAMLRGEVNILQAQSSELMRTFGTSRTQAAKKS
;
A
#
# COMPACT_ATOMS: atom_id res chain seq x y z
N MET A 1 20.83 91.51 -23.66
CA MET A 1 19.59 92.25 -23.34
C MET A 1 19.34 92.10 -21.84
N ARG A 2 19.25 93.19 -21.08
CA ARG A 2 18.89 93.11 -19.66
C ARG A 2 17.38 92.81 -19.55
N PRO A 3 16.93 91.86 -18.72
CA PRO A 3 15.51 91.64 -18.48
C PRO A 3 14.86 92.92 -17.97
N VAL A 4 13.70 93.29 -18.51
CA VAL A 4 12.87 94.36 -17.96
C VAL A 4 12.32 93.86 -16.62
N GLU A 5 12.74 94.49 -15.53
CA GLU A 5 12.23 94.18 -14.19
C GLU A 5 10.97 95.02 -13.95
N PHE A 6 9.82 94.36 -13.85
CA PHE A 6 8.55 94.97 -13.45
C PHE A 6 8.47 95.05 -11.92
N THR A 7 7.87 96.11 -11.39
CA THR A 7 7.76 96.30 -9.94
C THR A 7 6.70 95.35 -9.36
N THR A 8 6.83 95.00 -8.07
CA THR A 8 5.88 94.14 -7.36
C THR A 8 4.44 94.69 -7.46
N GLU A 9 4.29 96.02 -7.39
CA GLU A 9 3.01 96.72 -7.47
C GLU A 9 2.34 96.58 -8.85
N GLU A 10 3.12 96.66 -9.92
CA GLU A 10 2.64 96.45 -11.30
C GLU A 10 2.16 95.01 -11.49
N ILE A 11 2.86 94.04 -10.90
CA ILE A 11 2.51 92.62 -10.96
C ILE A 11 1.20 92.36 -10.20
N VAL A 12 1.06 92.93 -8.99
CA VAL A 12 -0.16 92.83 -8.18
C VAL A 12 -1.34 93.49 -8.88
N LYS A 13 -1.16 94.70 -9.45
CA LYS A 13 -2.21 95.39 -10.20
C LYS A 13 -2.66 94.59 -11.42
N ALA A 14 -1.73 94.01 -12.18
CA ALA A 14 -2.08 93.15 -13.31
C ALA A 14 -2.81 91.87 -12.87
N GLY A 15 -2.41 91.28 -11.73
CA GLY A 15 -3.12 90.14 -11.14
C GLY A 15 -4.54 90.49 -10.70
N GLN A 16 -4.74 91.64 -10.04
CA GLN A 16 -6.06 92.14 -9.64
C GLN A 16 -6.95 92.44 -10.87
N GLU A 17 -6.39 93.01 -11.94
CA GLU A 17 -7.14 93.24 -13.19
C GLU A 17 -7.54 91.92 -13.87
N LEU A 18 -6.66 90.92 -13.87
CA LEU A 18 -6.98 89.57 -14.36
C LEU A 18 -8.06 88.90 -13.50
N GLN A 19 -8.00 89.09 -12.18
CA GLN A 19 -8.99 88.61 -11.22
C GLN A 19 -10.36 89.27 -11.46
N ALA A 20 -10.40 90.59 -11.61
CA ALA A 20 -11.62 91.35 -11.88
C ALA A 20 -12.24 90.99 -13.24
N ALA A 21 -11.41 90.60 -14.21
CA ALA A 21 -11.85 90.07 -15.51
C ALA A 21 -12.28 88.60 -15.46
N GLY A 22 -12.27 87.95 -14.29
CA GLY A 22 -12.63 86.54 -14.12
C GLY A 22 -11.67 85.56 -14.82
N ARG A 23 -10.44 85.98 -15.12
CA ARG A 23 -9.44 85.16 -15.81
C ARG A 23 -8.50 84.48 -14.82
N ASN A 24 -8.08 83.27 -15.15
CA ASN A 24 -7.12 82.52 -14.35
C ASN A 24 -5.75 83.23 -14.33
N ILE A 25 -5.25 83.48 -13.11
CA ILE A 25 -4.03 84.24 -12.85
C ILE A 25 -2.83 83.29 -12.85
N THR A 26 -2.36 82.96 -14.05
CA THR A 26 -1.14 82.17 -14.28
C THR A 26 0.04 83.10 -14.59
N GLY A 27 1.29 82.63 -14.41
CA GLY A 27 2.49 83.42 -14.74
C GLY A 27 2.52 83.91 -16.20
N PHE A 28 1.95 83.14 -17.13
CA PHE A 28 1.82 83.54 -18.53
C PHE A 28 0.73 84.59 -18.75
N ALA A 29 -0.41 84.49 -18.05
CA ALA A 29 -1.45 85.51 -18.12
C ALA A 29 -0.96 86.85 -17.58
N LEU A 30 -0.19 86.82 -16.47
CA LEU A 30 0.49 87.99 -15.92
C LEU A 30 1.49 88.57 -16.93
N ARG A 31 2.31 87.74 -17.57
CA ARG A 31 3.25 88.18 -18.63
C ARG A 31 2.52 88.81 -19.82
N GLN A 32 1.41 88.22 -20.25
CA GLN A 32 0.62 88.74 -21.38
C GLN A 32 0.01 90.10 -21.06
N LYS A 33 -0.43 90.30 -19.81
CA LYS A 33 -1.06 91.54 -19.36
C LYS A 33 -0.06 92.67 -19.12
N ILE A 34 1.11 92.34 -18.56
CA ILE A 34 2.19 93.30 -18.23
C ILE A 34 3.08 93.60 -19.46
N GLY A 35 3.10 92.70 -20.45
CA GLY A 35 3.83 92.89 -21.71
C GLY A 35 5.26 92.33 -21.71
N GLY A 36 5.69 91.65 -20.64
CA GLY A 36 7.03 91.05 -20.54
C GLY A 36 7.33 90.40 -19.20
N GLY A 37 8.57 89.98 -18.97
CA GLY A 37 9.04 89.43 -17.70
C GLY A 37 9.09 87.89 -17.64
N ASN A 38 9.67 87.37 -16.56
CA ASN A 38 9.77 85.92 -16.31
C ASN A 38 8.47 85.41 -15.64
N PRO A 39 7.70 84.50 -16.28
CA PRO A 39 6.43 83.98 -15.75
C PRO A 39 6.51 83.42 -14.32
N SER A 40 7.61 82.77 -13.96
CA SER A 40 7.78 82.18 -12.63
C SER A 40 7.87 83.24 -11.53
N ARG A 41 8.62 84.32 -11.77
CA ARG A 41 8.73 85.45 -10.83
C ARG A 41 7.41 86.19 -10.70
N LEU A 42 6.69 86.41 -11.81
CA LEU A 42 5.39 87.08 -11.80
C LEU A 42 4.38 86.28 -10.96
N LYS A 43 4.34 84.96 -11.15
CA LYS A 43 3.45 84.09 -10.37
C LYS A 43 3.86 84.03 -8.90
N GLN A 44 5.15 83.94 -8.60
CA GLN A 44 5.65 83.95 -7.22
C GLN A 44 5.22 85.22 -6.46
N VAL A 45 5.44 86.40 -7.04
CA VAL A 45 5.05 87.68 -6.41
C VAL A 45 3.54 87.77 -6.19
N TRP A 46 2.75 87.27 -7.15
CA TRP A 46 1.29 87.21 -7.00
C TRP A 46 0.86 86.23 -5.89
N ASP A 47 1.49 85.06 -5.81
CA ASP A 47 1.20 84.07 -4.77
C ASP A 47 1.65 84.55 -3.38
N GLU A 48 2.76 85.30 -3.30
CA GLU A 48 3.20 86.01 -2.08
C GLU A 48 2.18 87.09 -1.67
N TYR A 49 1.60 87.83 -2.62
CA TYR A 49 0.52 88.78 -2.34
C TYR A 49 -0.77 88.09 -1.87
N LEU A 50 -1.15 86.97 -2.48
CA LEU A 50 -2.29 86.17 -2.01
C LEU A 50 -2.03 85.62 -0.61
N SER A 51 -0.80 85.19 -0.32
CA SER A 51 -0.42 84.65 0.98
C SER A 51 -0.37 85.73 2.07
N SER A 52 0.06 86.94 1.73
CA SER A 52 0.04 88.08 2.68
C SER A 52 -1.38 88.64 2.88
N GLN A 53 -2.28 88.49 1.91
CA GLN A 53 -3.72 88.66 2.17
C GLN A 53 -4.32 87.52 3.00
N ALA A 54 -3.75 86.31 2.92
CA ALA A 54 -4.21 85.13 3.64
C ALA A 54 -3.65 85.01 5.06
N GLU A 55 -3.11 86.09 5.65
CA GLU A 55 -3.02 86.20 7.11
C GLU A 55 -4.45 86.18 7.69
N VAL A 56 -4.91 84.96 7.96
CA VAL A 56 -6.11 84.69 8.75
C VAL A 56 -5.86 85.27 10.12
N LYS A 57 -6.39 86.48 10.37
CA LYS A 57 -6.64 86.94 11.74
C LYS A 57 -7.47 85.85 12.41
N ALA A 58 -6.85 85.04 13.25
CA ALA A 58 -7.57 84.18 14.18
C ALA A 58 -8.36 85.12 15.09
N GLU A 59 -9.66 85.27 14.81
CA GLU A 59 -10.58 85.87 15.76
C GLU A 59 -10.43 85.10 17.08
N PRO A 60 -10.33 85.80 18.23
CA PRO A 60 -10.33 85.12 19.51
C PRO A 60 -11.64 84.34 19.58
N VAL A 61 -11.53 83.01 19.67
CA VAL A 61 -12.69 82.14 19.91
C VAL A 61 -13.36 82.69 21.15
N ALA A 62 -14.58 83.21 21.00
CA ALA A 62 -15.36 83.67 22.13
C ALA A 62 -15.44 82.52 23.13
N GLU A 63 -14.98 82.75 24.37
CA GLU A 63 -15.16 81.80 25.45
C GLU A 63 -16.64 81.44 25.51
N LEU A 64 -16.92 80.13 25.50
CA LEU A 64 -18.30 79.65 25.59
C LEU A 64 -18.92 80.26 26.86
N PRO A 65 -20.18 80.72 26.81
CA PRO A 65 -20.89 81.10 28.02
C PRO A 65 -20.77 79.98 29.06
N PRO A 66 -20.55 80.31 30.35
CA PRO A 66 -20.26 79.33 31.39
C PRO A 66 -21.32 78.22 31.48
N GLU A 67 -22.58 78.53 31.20
CA GLU A 67 -23.68 77.55 31.16
C GLU A 67 -23.51 76.52 30.03
N VAL A 68 -22.98 76.95 28.87
CA VAL A 68 -22.71 76.06 27.73
C VAL A 68 -21.47 75.21 28.01
N ALA A 69 -20.43 75.79 28.61
CA ALA A 69 -19.23 75.05 29.01
C ALA A 69 -19.55 73.96 30.06
N ASP A 70 -20.37 74.29 31.07
CA ASP A 70 -20.82 73.34 32.09
C ASP A 70 -21.68 72.22 31.50
N ALA A 71 -22.59 72.55 30.57
CA ALA A 71 -23.41 71.55 29.88
C ALA A 71 -22.55 70.59 29.04
N VAL A 72 -21.55 71.10 28.31
CA VAL A 72 -20.61 70.28 27.52
C VAL A 72 -19.74 69.41 28.44
N ALA A 73 -19.27 69.94 29.57
CA ALA A 73 -18.49 69.19 30.55
C ALA A 73 -19.31 68.05 31.19
N ALA A 74 -20.56 68.33 31.56
CA ALA A 74 -21.49 67.33 32.09
C ALA A 74 -21.82 66.25 31.07
N ALA A 75 -22.08 66.63 29.81
CA ALA A 75 -22.35 65.69 28.72
C ALA A 75 -21.12 64.82 28.41
N SER A 76 -19.92 65.40 28.38
CA SER A 76 -18.66 64.68 28.15
C SER A 76 -18.38 63.69 29.26
N LYS A 77 -18.60 64.07 30.52
CA LYS A 77 -18.48 63.18 31.68
C LYS A 77 -19.48 62.03 31.61
N SER A 78 -20.76 62.32 31.33
CA SER A 78 -21.79 61.28 31.20
C SER A 78 -21.50 60.29 30.06
N LEU A 79 -20.97 60.80 28.94
CA LEU A 79 -20.55 59.95 27.82
C LEU A 79 -19.33 59.09 28.19
N ALA A 80 -18.33 59.67 28.87
CA ALA A 80 -17.16 58.94 29.36
C ALA A 80 -17.56 57.81 30.33
N ASP A 81 -18.46 58.09 31.27
CA ASP A 81 -18.96 57.10 32.22
C ASP A 81 -19.68 55.94 31.50
N ARG A 82 -20.54 56.25 30.52
CA ARG A 82 -21.22 55.24 29.69
C ARG A 82 -20.26 54.42 28.84
N LEU A 83 -19.21 55.04 28.30
CA LEU A 83 -18.17 54.32 27.55
C LEU A 83 -17.38 53.38 28.45
N MET A 84 -17.07 53.79 29.68
CA MET A 84 -16.41 52.92 30.66
C MET A 84 -17.30 51.72 31.03
N GLU A 85 -18.58 51.95 31.30
CA GLU A 85 -19.53 50.87 31.62
C GLU A 85 -19.68 49.88 30.46
N LEU A 86 -19.84 50.39 29.23
CA LEU A 86 -19.92 49.56 28.03
C LEU A 86 -18.62 48.77 27.79
N ALA A 87 -17.45 49.38 28.02
CA ALA A 87 -16.17 48.69 27.87
C ALA A 87 -16.04 47.51 28.83
N VAL A 88 -16.48 47.67 30.08
CA VAL A 88 -16.52 46.58 31.08
C VAL A 88 -17.50 45.49 30.64
N GLU A 89 -18.71 45.85 30.21
CA GLU A 89 -19.72 44.88 29.78
C GLU A 89 -19.26 44.06 28.55
N VAL A 90 -18.65 44.73 27.57
CA VAL A 90 -18.10 44.06 26.38
C VAL A 90 -16.93 43.15 26.75
N ASN A 91 -16.06 43.58 27.67
CA ASN A 91 -14.96 42.75 28.16
C ASN A 91 -15.49 41.48 28.85
N ASP A 92 -16.45 41.63 29.77
CA ASP A 92 -17.08 40.50 30.47
C ASP A 92 -17.72 39.50 29.50
N LYS A 93 -18.43 40.00 28.48
CA LYS A 93 -19.01 39.14 27.44
C LYS A 93 -17.95 38.44 26.61
N ALA A 94 -16.87 39.14 26.25
CA ALA A 94 -15.76 38.58 25.49
C ALA A 94 -15.04 37.47 26.27
N VAL A 95 -14.76 37.69 27.56
CA VAL A 95 -14.15 36.71 28.47
C VAL A 95 -15.04 35.48 28.61
N LYS A 96 -16.34 35.65 28.93
CA LYS A 96 -17.29 34.54 29.04
C LYS A 96 -17.44 33.75 27.73
N ALA A 97 -17.42 34.44 26.59
CA ALA A 97 -17.46 33.77 25.28
C ALA A 97 -16.18 32.97 25.00
N ALA A 98 -15.01 33.50 25.37
CA ALA A 98 -13.74 32.80 25.24
C ALA A 98 -13.68 31.56 26.17
N GLU A 99 -14.08 31.68 27.43
CA GLU A 99 -14.13 30.57 28.39
C GLU A 99 -15.05 29.44 27.92
N ARG A 100 -16.21 29.78 27.37
CA ARG A 100 -17.14 28.79 26.77
C ARG A 100 -16.49 28.07 25.59
N ARG A 101 -15.88 28.81 24.66
CA ARG A 101 -15.17 28.22 23.52
C ARG A 101 -14.03 27.30 23.96
N VAL A 102 -13.26 27.70 24.96
CA VAL A 102 -12.18 26.86 25.52
C VAL A 102 -12.75 25.59 26.13
N THR A 103 -13.83 25.70 26.92
CA THR A 103 -14.51 24.55 27.53
C THR A 103 -15.01 23.56 26.47
N ASP A 104 -15.62 24.07 25.41
CA ASP A 104 -16.16 23.25 24.33
C ASP A 104 -15.04 22.56 23.54
N VAL A 105 -13.93 23.25 23.27
CA VAL A 105 -12.74 22.65 22.63
C VAL A 105 -12.12 21.57 23.52
N ILE A 106 -11.97 21.82 24.82
CA ILE A 106 -11.42 20.83 25.75
C ILE A 106 -12.33 19.59 25.78
N ARG A 107 -13.65 19.78 25.82
CA ARG A 107 -14.61 18.69 25.78
C ARG A 107 -14.48 17.88 24.49
N SER A 108 -14.51 18.53 23.32
CA SER A 108 -14.44 17.83 22.03
C SER A 108 -13.10 17.10 21.85
N MET A 109 -12.00 17.70 22.29
CA MET A 109 -10.68 17.07 22.24
C MET A 109 -10.58 15.89 23.22
N GLY A 110 -11.20 16.00 24.40
CA GLY A 110 -11.31 14.91 25.35
C GLY A 110 -12.05 13.70 24.77
N GLU A 111 -13.21 13.94 24.15
CA GLU A 111 -14.01 12.92 23.47
C GLU A 111 -13.26 12.28 22.29
N GLN A 112 -12.60 13.09 21.45
CA GLN A 112 -11.78 12.58 20.34
C GLN A 112 -10.61 11.73 20.84
N ARG A 113 -9.93 12.17 21.91
CA ARG A 113 -8.83 11.43 22.52
C ARG A 113 -9.32 10.10 23.09
N GLU A 114 -10.43 10.09 23.81
CA GLU A 114 -11.00 8.86 24.37
C GLU A 114 -11.43 7.89 23.26
N GLN A 115 -12.05 8.38 22.19
CA GLN A 115 -12.39 7.56 21.05
C GLN A 115 -11.15 6.96 20.37
N ALA A 116 -10.11 7.78 20.14
CA ALA A 116 -8.87 7.31 19.55
C ALA A 116 -8.15 6.29 20.46
N GLU A 117 -8.17 6.50 21.78
CA GLU A 117 -7.61 5.53 22.75
C GLU A 117 -8.34 4.19 22.69
N ARG A 118 -9.68 4.19 22.59
CA ARG A 118 -10.47 2.96 22.42
C ARG A 118 -10.14 2.25 21.11
N GLU A 119 -10.11 2.98 19.99
CA GLU A 119 -9.76 2.42 18.68
C GLU A 119 -8.33 1.84 18.65
N LEU A 120 -7.38 2.48 19.33
CA LEU A 120 -6.02 1.97 19.46
C LEU A 120 -5.96 0.67 20.27
N VAL A 121 -6.76 0.55 21.34
CA VAL A 121 -6.85 -0.69 22.13
C VAL A 121 -7.46 -1.81 21.29
N ASP A 122 -8.56 -1.54 20.58
CA ASP A 122 -9.21 -2.53 19.72
C ASP A 122 -8.28 -2.98 18.59
N ALA A 123 -7.55 -2.05 17.97
CA ALA A 123 -6.57 -2.36 16.95
C ALA A 123 -5.41 -3.20 17.50
N ALA A 124 -4.91 -2.90 18.71
CA ALA A 124 -3.87 -3.69 19.35
C ALA A 124 -4.33 -5.12 19.63
N GLN A 125 -5.54 -5.30 20.14
CA GLN A 125 -6.13 -6.64 20.36
C GLN A 125 -6.28 -7.42 19.05
N MET A 126 -6.72 -6.76 17.98
CA MET A 126 -6.83 -7.39 16.67
C MET A 126 -5.46 -7.82 16.12
N VAL A 127 -4.42 -7.01 16.34
CA VAL A 127 -3.04 -7.37 15.95
C VAL A 127 -2.58 -8.61 16.71
N GLU A 128 -2.78 -8.66 18.03
CA GLU A 128 -2.43 -9.83 18.85
C GLU A 128 -3.18 -11.10 18.37
N GLU A 129 -4.46 -10.99 18.05
CA GLU A 129 -5.24 -12.11 17.51
C GLU A 129 -4.71 -12.58 16.14
N LEU A 130 -4.36 -11.65 15.25
CA LEU A 130 -3.80 -11.97 13.94
C LEU A 130 -2.41 -12.60 14.05
N GLU A 131 -1.58 -12.15 14.99
CA GLU A 131 -0.27 -12.75 15.27
C GLU A 131 -0.42 -14.18 15.79
N ALA A 132 -1.35 -14.42 16.72
CA ALA A 132 -1.64 -15.77 17.22
C ALA A 132 -2.09 -16.72 16.11
N ARG A 133 -3.00 -16.26 15.22
CA ARG A 133 -3.46 -17.05 14.07
C ARG A 133 -2.34 -17.31 13.05
N LEU A 134 -1.44 -16.34 12.87
CA LEU A 134 -0.29 -16.49 11.98
C LEU A 134 0.68 -17.55 12.50
N ASP A 135 0.94 -17.56 13.80
CA ASP A 135 1.82 -18.55 14.43
C ASP A 135 1.19 -19.95 14.40
N GLU A 136 -0.11 -20.07 14.69
CA GLU A 136 -0.84 -21.34 14.53
C GLU A 136 -0.76 -21.86 13.08
N SER A 137 -0.99 -20.99 12.10
CA SER A 137 -0.92 -21.39 10.68
C SER A 137 0.49 -21.81 10.27
N ARG A 138 1.53 -21.21 10.84
CA ARG A 138 2.93 -21.60 10.60
C ARG A 138 3.25 -22.96 11.21
N GLU A 139 2.76 -23.22 12.42
CA GLU A 139 2.92 -24.53 13.07
C GLU A 139 2.23 -25.63 12.26
N GLN A 140 0.99 -25.39 11.82
CA GLN A 140 0.26 -26.33 10.95
C GLN A 140 0.98 -26.58 9.62
N ALA A 141 1.56 -25.55 9.01
CA ALA A 141 2.35 -25.71 7.79
C ALA A 141 3.61 -26.55 8.02
N ALA A 142 4.31 -26.34 9.13
CA ALA A 142 5.49 -27.12 9.49
C ALA A 142 5.15 -28.59 9.77
N ASP A 143 4.03 -28.86 10.45
CA ASP A 143 3.54 -30.22 10.71
C ASP A 143 3.15 -30.93 9.40
N LEU A 144 2.42 -30.25 8.51
CA LEU A 144 2.07 -30.80 7.20
C LEU A 144 3.31 -31.09 6.34
N ASP A 145 4.32 -30.22 6.37
CA ASP A 145 5.59 -30.46 5.66
C ASP A 145 6.32 -31.70 6.23
N HIS A 146 6.32 -31.87 7.55
CA HIS A 146 6.89 -33.06 8.19
C HIS A 146 6.14 -34.33 7.79
N GLN A 147 4.80 -34.33 7.87
CA GLN A 147 3.96 -35.46 7.46
C GLN A 147 4.15 -35.79 5.98
N LEU A 148 4.27 -34.78 5.11
CA LEU A 148 4.51 -34.98 3.69
C LEU A 148 5.89 -35.62 3.44
N ALA A 149 6.92 -35.20 4.17
CA ALA A 149 8.25 -35.80 4.08
C ALA A 149 8.23 -37.26 4.54
N GLU A 150 7.54 -37.57 5.64
CA GLU A 150 7.38 -38.93 6.15
C GLU A 150 6.64 -39.84 5.15
N VAL A 151 5.52 -39.37 4.60
CA VAL A 151 4.75 -40.11 3.59
C VAL A 151 5.57 -40.34 2.32
N LYS A 152 6.39 -39.37 1.89
CA LYS A 152 7.29 -39.55 0.75
C LYS A 152 8.36 -40.61 1.04
N ALA A 153 8.98 -40.57 2.22
CA ALA A 153 9.98 -41.56 2.63
C ALA A 153 9.38 -42.97 2.67
N ASN A 154 8.19 -43.12 3.26
CA ASN A 154 7.47 -44.39 3.33
C ASN A 154 7.11 -44.93 1.94
N ASN A 155 6.61 -44.08 1.03
CA ASN A 155 6.34 -44.47 -0.35
C ASN A 155 7.61 -44.92 -1.09
N GLN A 156 8.73 -44.23 -0.88
CA GLN A 156 10.00 -44.62 -1.48
C GLN A 156 10.48 -45.99 -0.96
N ALA A 157 10.38 -46.22 0.35
CA ALA A 157 10.70 -47.52 0.95
C ALA A 157 9.81 -48.64 0.38
N GLN A 158 8.50 -48.43 0.32
CA GLN A 158 7.55 -49.38 -0.26
C GLN A 158 7.81 -49.64 -1.74
N ALA A 159 8.20 -48.63 -2.53
CA ALA A 159 8.55 -48.80 -3.94
C ALA A 159 9.80 -49.69 -4.11
N VAL A 160 10.81 -49.54 -3.23
CA VAL A 160 12.00 -50.39 -3.22
C VAL A 160 11.64 -51.82 -2.82
N GLU A 161 10.86 -52.01 -1.76
CA GLU A 161 10.40 -53.34 -1.33
C GLU A 161 9.59 -54.04 -2.43
N LEU A 162 8.68 -53.32 -3.09
CA LEU A 162 7.90 -53.85 -4.21
C LEU A 162 8.78 -54.29 -5.37
N ALA A 163 9.83 -53.52 -5.70
CA ALA A 163 10.80 -53.89 -6.73
C ALA A 163 11.56 -55.17 -6.35
N GLN A 164 12.02 -55.28 -5.11
CA GLN A 164 12.71 -56.48 -4.62
C GLN A 164 11.81 -57.72 -4.62
N VAL A 165 10.54 -57.58 -4.23
CA VAL A 165 9.56 -58.68 -4.27
C VAL A 165 9.29 -59.11 -5.72
N LYS A 166 9.14 -58.17 -6.64
CA LYS A 166 8.98 -58.49 -8.07
C LYS A 166 10.18 -59.22 -8.66
N GLU A 167 11.40 -58.82 -8.28
CA GLU A 167 12.63 -59.51 -8.71
C GLU A 167 12.69 -60.95 -8.18
N ARG A 168 12.41 -61.15 -6.88
CA ARG A 168 12.35 -62.49 -6.29
C ARG A 168 11.28 -63.36 -6.94
N LEU A 169 10.12 -62.78 -7.24
CA LEU A 169 9.05 -63.48 -7.94
C LEU A 169 9.50 -63.94 -9.33
N ALA A 170 10.16 -63.08 -10.09
CA ALA A 170 10.67 -63.42 -11.42
C ALA A 170 11.71 -64.56 -11.37
N ILE A 171 12.59 -64.57 -10.36
CA ILE A 171 13.55 -65.67 -10.15
C ILE A 171 12.81 -66.98 -9.86
N ILE A 172 11.85 -66.96 -8.94
CA ILE A 172 11.06 -68.15 -8.58
C ILE A 172 10.25 -68.66 -9.78
N GLU A 173 9.70 -67.75 -10.60
CA GLU A 173 8.98 -68.12 -11.82
C GLU A 173 9.90 -68.79 -12.84
N ASP A 174 11.13 -68.29 -13.03
CA ASP A 174 12.12 -68.91 -13.92
C ASP A 174 12.56 -70.29 -13.40
N GLU A 175 12.85 -70.41 -12.10
CA GLU A 175 13.16 -71.68 -11.46
C GLU A 175 12.02 -72.69 -11.63
N ARG A 176 10.77 -72.27 -11.39
CA ARG A 176 9.58 -73.10 -11.60
C ARG A 176 9.49 -73.59 -13.04
N ASN A 177 9.76 -72.72 -14.02
CA ASN A 177 9.74 -73.09 -15.44
C ASN A 177 10.82 -74.12 -15.77
N ARG A 178 12.04 -73.95 -15.25
CA ARG A 178 13.12 -74.92 -15.41
C ARG A 178 12.77 -76.28 -14.78
N TYR A 179 12.25 -76.28 -13.56
CA TYR A 179 11.78 -77.51 -12.92
C TYR A 179 10.66 -78.18 -13.72
N SER A 180 9.71 -77.41 -14.27
CA SER A 180 8.66 -77.95 -15.13
C SER A 180 9.22 -78.61 -16.39
N GLN A 181 10.21 -77.98 -17.05
CA GLN A 181 10.88 -78.56 -18.22
C GLN A 181 11.66 -79.82 -17.85
N GLN A 182 12.37 -79.82 -16.73
CA GLN A 182 13.10 -81.00 -16.24
C GLN A 182 12.14 -82.17 -15.93
N VAL A 183 11.00 -81.89 -15.32
CA VAL A 183 9.97 -82.92 -15.05
C VAL A 183 9.43 -83.52 -16.34
N GLU A 184 9.18 -82.70 -17.37
CA GLU A 184 8.74 -83.20 -18.68
C GLU A 184 9.83 -84.03 -19.40
N GLN A 185 11.10 -83.61 -19.33
CA GLN A 185 12.22 -84.41 -19.85
C GLN A 185 12.34 -85.77 -19.15
N MET A 186 12.31 -85.78 -17.81
CA MET A 186 12.36 -87.03 -17.03
C MET A 186 11.16 -87.95 -17.31
N ARG A 187 9.99 -87.38 -17.60
CA ARG A 187 8.81 -88.16 -18.03
C ARG A 187 9.02 -88.80 -19.39
N ALA A 188 9.54 -88.04 -20.36
CA ALA A 188 9.83 -88.54 -21.69
C ALA A 188 10.89 -89.67 -21.64
N GLU A 189 11.98 -89.48 -20.90
CA GLU A 189 13.02 -90.50 -20.69
C GLU A 189 12.49 -91.76 -20.01
N ARG A 190 11.59 -91.60 -19.02
CA ARG A 190 10.92 -92.73 -18.39
C ARG A 190 10.06 -93.50 -19.39
N ASP A 191 9.37 -92.80 -20.28
CA ASP A 191 8.47 -93.42 -21.26
C ASP A 191 9.27 -94.17 -22.33
N THR A 192 10.37 -93.60 -22.83
CA THR A 192 11.29 -94.31 -23.75
C THR A 192 11.91 -95.54 -23.08
N ALA A 193 12.43 -95.43 -21.86
CA ALA A 193 12.99 -96.56 -21.12
C ALA A 193 11.94 -97.65 -20.86
N ARG A 194 10.68 -97.27 -20.64
CA ARG A 194 9.57 -98.22 -20.46
C ARG A 194 9.26 -98.97 -21.75
N GLU A 195 9.27 -98.28 -22.89
CA GLU A 195 9.09 -98.89 -24.22
C GLU A 195 10.23 -99.85 -24.55
N GLU A 196 11.49 -99.44 -24.38
CA GLU A 196 12.67 -100.30 -24.57
C GLU A 196 12.61 -101.55 -23.67
N SER A 197 12.27 -101.39 -22.39
CA SER A 197 12.09 -102.50 -21.47
C SER A 197 10.94 -103.43 -21.89
N ALA A 198 9.86 -102.91 -22.48
CA ALA A 198 8.79 -103.73 -23.05
C ALA A 198 9.26 -104.52 -24.27
N MET A 199 10.03 -103.91 -25.17
CA MET A 199 10.62 -104.59 -26.33
C MET A 199 11.59 -105.71 -25.93
N LEU A 200 12.55 -105.42 -25.04
CA LEU A 200 13.50 -106.42 -24.53
C LEU A 200 12.80 -107.58 -23.83
N ARG A 201 11.75 -107.31 -23.04
CA ARG A 201 10.91 -108.39 -22.46
C ARG A 201 10.24 -109.23 -23.53
N GLY A 202 9.76 -108.61 -24.61
CA GLY A 202 9.23 -109.31 -25.78
C GLY A 202 10.27 -110.22 -26.43
N GLU A 203 11.48 -109.71 -26.69
CA GLU A 203 12.59 -110.47 -27.26
C GLU A 203 13.02 -111.64 -26.36
N VAL A 204 13.16 -111.41 -25.06
CA VAL A 204 13.49 -112.47 -24.08
C VAL A 204 12.43 -113.56 -24.09
N ASN A 205 11.14 -113.20 -24.13
CA ASN A 205 10.05 -114.18 -24.22
C ASN A 205 10.14 -115.01 -25.52
N ILE A 206 10.44 -114.39 -26.65
CA ILE A 206 10.63 -115.07 -27.94
C ILE A 206 11.83 -116.04 -27.86
N LEU A 207 12.97 -115.58 -27.36
CA LEU A 207 14.19 -116.40 -27.21
C LEU A 207 13.97 -117.57 -26.24
N GLN A 208 13.25 -117.35 -25.14
CA GLN A 208 12.88 -118.40 -24.20
C GLN A 208 11.94 -119.44 -24.85
N ALA A 209 10.99 -118.99 -25.68
CA ALA A 209 10.13 -119.89 -26.45
C ALA A 209 10.94 -120.72 -27.46
N GLN A 210 11.83 -120.09 -28.23
CA GLN A 210 12.73 -120.75 -29.18
C GLN A 210 13.65 -121.77 -28.49
N SER A 211 14.25 -121.40 -27.35
CA SER A 211 15.09 -122.32 -26.55
C SER A 211 14.29 -123.51 -26.03
N SER A 212 13.06 -123.27 -25.54
CA SER A 212 12.16 -124.33 -25.09
C SER A 212 11.76 -125.29 -26.23
N GLU A 213 11.55 -124.75 -27.42
CA GLU A 213 11.26 -125.53 -28.64
C GLU A 213 12.47 -126.34 -29.09
N LEU A 214 13.67 -125.75 -29.11
CA LEU A 214 14.93 -126.46 -29.35
C LEU A 214 15.16 -127.58 -28.33
N MET A 215 14.94 -127.32 -27.04
CA MET A 215 15.06 -128.34 -25.98
C MET A 215 14.07 -129.50 -26.20
N ARG A 216 12.84 -129.20 -26.66
CA ARG A 216 11.86 -130.23 -27.06
C ARG A 216 12.37 -131.04 -28.24
N THR A 217 12.87 -130.40 -29.31
CA THR A 217 13.34 -131.10 -30.51
C THR A 217 14.60 -131.94 -30.23
N PHE A 218 15.55 -131.44 -29.45
CA PHE A 218 16.70 -132.22 -28.97
C PHE A 218 16.26 -133.40 -28.09
N GLY A 219 15.29 -133.20 -27.19
CA GLY A 219 14.70 -134.27 -26.39
C GLY A 219 14.08 -135.38 -27.24
N THR A 220 13.32 -135.02 -28.29
CA THR A 220 12.74 -135.98 -29.25
C THR A 220 13.80 -136.68 -30.11
N SER A 221 14.85 -135.96 -30.54
CA SER A 221 15.95 -136.55 -31.32
C SER A 221 16.79 -137.52 -30.49
N ARG A 222 17.02 -137.23 -29.20
CA ARG A 222 17.74 -138.12 -28.28
C ARG A 222 16.94 -139.37 -27.94
N THR A 223 15.62 -139.28 -27.82
CA THR A 223 14.72 -140.44 -27.67
C THR A 223 14.59 -141.26 -28.96
N GLN A 224 14.69 -140.64 -30.14
CA GLN A 224 14.78 -141.37 -31.42
C GLN A 224 16.12 -142.08 -31.61
N ALA A 225 17.24 -141.48 -31.19
CA ALA A 225 18.56 -142.11 -31.22
C ALA A 225 18.64 -143.32 -30.25
N ALA A 226 18.01 -143.24 -29.08
CA ALA A 226 17.94 -144.36 -28.13
C ALA A 226 17.03 -145.53 -28.60
N LYS A 227 16.13 -145.31 -29.56
CA LYS A 227 15.29 -146.37 -30.18
C LYS A 227 15.93 -147.07 -31.39
N LYS A 228 17.10 -146.62 -31.84
CA LYS A 228 17.86 -147.22 -32.95
C LYS A 228 19.14 -147.94 -32.50
N SER A 229 19.32 -148.14 -31.19
CA SER A 229 20.34 -149.03 -30.61
C SER A 229 19.82 -150.45 -30.47
#